data_AF-A0A9Q1D648-F1
#
_entry.id   AF-A0A9Q1D648-F1
#
_cell.length_a   1.000
_cell.length_b   1.000
_cell.length_c   1.000
_cell.angle_alpha   90.00
_cell.angle_beta   90.00
_cell.angle_gamma   90.00
#
_symmetry.space_group_name_H-M   'P 1'
#
loop_
_entity.id
_entity.type
_entity.pdbx_description
1 polymer ?
#
loop_
_entity_poly.entity_id
_entity_poly.type
_entity_poly.pdbx_seq_one_letter_code
_entity_poly.pdbx_strand_id
1 'polypeptide(L)'
;MRCLGDKLKYSERPGALTCDRIKQSAAGTKRRVFIIETMGGYCGYLATMAALSSGADAAYIYEDPFTIHDLEMNVVHLVEKMKTTVKRGLILRCLETSRAALLSFLLAPNTHQ
;
A
#
# COMPACT_ATOMS: atom_id res chain seq x y z
N MET A 1 -3.31 18.99 -11.48
CA MET A 1 -3.65 18.16 -10.31
C MET A 1 -4.38 16.91 -10.80
N ARG A 2 -3.62 15.87 -11.16
CA ARG A 2 -4.09 14.50 -11.44
C ARG A 2 -2.83 13.63 -11.44
N CYS A 3 -2.46 13.13 -10.27
CA CYS A 3 -1.44 12.08 -10.14
C CYS A 3 -2.15 10.74 -10.35
N LEU A 4 -2.61 10.51 -11.57
CA LEU A 4 -3.11 9.23 -12.04
C LEU A 4 -2.26 8.87 -13.26
N GLY A 5 -1.03 8.48 -13.02
CA GLY A 5 -0.05 8.37 -14.11
C GLY A 5 1.38 8.47 -13.61
N ASP A 6 1.83 7.45 -12.90
CA ASP A 6 3.09 6.83 -13.27
C ASP A 6 2.84 5.33 -13.16
N LYS A 7 2.91 4.69 -14.32
CA LYS A 7 2.63 3.27 -14.56
C LYS A 7 3.05 2.42 -13.37
N LEU A 8 2.12 1.58 -12.90
CA LEU A 8 2.36 0.32 -12.20
C LEU A 8 3.66 -0.29 -12.73
N LYS A 9 4.79 -0.05 -12.04
CA LYS A 9 5.98 -0.86 -12.25
C LYS A 9 5.65 -2.18 -11.56
N TYR A 10 5.06 -3.10 -12.33
CA TYR A 10 5.19 -4.53 -12.10
C TYR A 10 6.68 -4.86 -12.16
N SER A 11 7.36 -4.60 -11.04
CA SER A 11 8.65 -5.18 -10.74
C SER A 11 8.32 -6.60 -10.32
N GLU A 12 8.58 -7.57 -11.20
CA GLU A 12 8.17 -8.99 -11.05
C GLU A 12 8.57 -9.65 -9.72
N ARG A 13 9.40 -9.00 -8.90
CA ARG A 13 9.56 -9.30 -7.46
C ARG A 13 9.82 -7.99 -6.71
N PRO A 14 8.85 -7.41 -5.97
CA PRO A 14 9.13 -6.27 -5.12
C PRO A 14 9.97 -6.71 -3.92
N GLY A 15 11.29 -6.71 -4.09
CA GLY A 15 12.25 -6.80 -3.01
C GLY A 15 12.64 -5.41 -2.48
N ALA A 16 13.46 -5.38 -1.43
CA ALA A 16 13.97 -4.14 -0.83
C ALA A 16 14.58 -3.17 -1.88
N LEU A 17 15.31 -3.71 -2.86
CA LEU A 17 15.95 -2.95 -3.94
C LEU A 17 14.98 -2.15 -4.82
N THR A 18 13.77 -2.68 -5.06
CA THR A 18 12.74 -1.97 -5.83
C THR A 18 12.18 -0.80 -5.03
N CYS A 19 11.98 -1.00 -3.72
CA CYS A 19 11.49 0.05 -2.82
C CYS A 19 12.48 1.22 -2.74
N ASP A 20 13.77 0.95 -2.71
CA ASP A 20 14.80 2.00 -2.68
C ASP A 20 14.84 2.83 -3.96
N ARG A 21 14.68 2.18 -5.13
CA ARG A 21 14.55 2.88 -6.41
C ARG A 21 13.31 3.77 -6.45
N ILE A 22 12.20 3.30 -5.87
CA ILE A 22 10.96 4.08 -5.78
C ILE A 22 11.16 5.29 -4.85
N LYS A 23 11.78 5.10 -3.69
CA LYS A 23 12.12 6.20 -2.77
C LYS A 23 13.06 7.23 -3.40
N GLN A 24 14.03 6.77 -4.18
CA GLN A 24 14.97 7.64 -4.90
C GLN A 24 14.26 8.42 -6.01
N SER A 25 13.35 7.78 -6.75
CA SER A 25 12.50 8.44 -7.74
C SER A 25 11.56 9.48 -7.09
N ALA A 26 11.08 9.20 -5.89
CA ALA A 26 10.24 10.13 -5.11
C ALA A 26 11.02 11.34 -4.55
N ALA A 27 12.35 11.25 -4.43
CA ALA A 27 13.16 12.33 -3.86
C ALA A 27 13.10 13.63 -4.68
N GLY A 28 12.95 13.52 -6.01
CA GLY A 28 12.82 14.67 -6.91
C GLY A 28 11.42 15.28 -6.97
N THR A 29 10.38 14.55 -6.55
CA THR A 29 8.97 14.98 -6.63
C THR A 29 8.33 14.93 -5.24
N LYS A 30 8.27 16.09 -4.56
CA LYS A 30 7.72 16.20 -3.19
C LYS A 30 6.20 15.89 -3.20
N ARG A 31 5.72 15.15 -2.19
CA ARG A 31 4.31 14.74 -1.95
C ARG A 31 3.77 13.66 -2.89
N ARG A 32 4.40 12.49 -2.89
CA ARG A 32 3.88 11.29 -3.57
C ARG A 32 3.72 10.12 -2.62
N VAL A 33 2.68 9.33 -2.85
CA VAL A 33 2.42 8.06 -2.18
C VAL A 33 2.57 6.95 -3.21
N PHE A 34 3.33 5.92 -2.88
CA PHE A 34 3.48 4.75 -3.71
C PHE A 34 2.77 3.58 -3.05
N ILE A 35 1.90 2.92 -3.81
CA ILE A 35 1.25 1.69 -3.42
C ILE A 35 1.91 0.58 -4.23
N ILE A 36 2.52 -0.39 -3.54
CA ILE A 36 3.23 -1.50 -4.15
C ILE A 36 2.44 -2.77 -3.93
N GLU A 37 2.13 -3.45 -5.03
CA GLU A 37 1.56 -4.79 -4.98
C GLU A 37 2.66 -5.83 -4.95
N THR A 38 2.57 -6.75 -4.00
CA THR A 38 3.47 -7.89 -3.87
C THR A 38 2.77 -9.17 -4.30
N MET A 39 3.55 -10.03 -4.96
CA MET A 39 3.16 -11.42 -5.18
C MET A 39 3.30 -12.19 -3.86
N GLY A 40 2.50 -13.25 -3.68
CA GLY A 40 2.47 -14.00 -2.42
C GLY A 40 1.20 -14.84 -2.22
N GLY A 41 0.19 -14.68 -3.08
CA GLY A 41 -1.10 -15.34 -2.90
C GLY A 41 -1.71 -14.94 -1.57
N TYR A 42 -2.16 -15.90 -0.77
CA TYR A 42 -2.70 -15.69 0.57
C TYR A 42 -1.63 -15.48 1.66
N CYS A 43 -0.34 -15.57 1.32
CA CYS A 43 0.75 -15.37 2.26
C CYS A 43 1.30 -13.94 2.13
N GLY A 44 1.14 -13.15 3.19
CA GLY A 44 1.62 -11.78 3.33
C GLY A 44 3.10 -11.66 3.67
N TYR A 45 3.83 -12.77 3.85
CA TYR A 45 5.24 -12.74 4.26
C TYR A 45 6.11 -11.81 3.40
N LEU A 46 5.98 -11.86 2.08
CA LEU A 46 6.73 -11.00 1.17
C LEU A 46 6.37 -9.53 1.33
N ALA A 47 5.08 -9.22 1.52
CA ALA A 47 4.59 -7.87 1.76
C ALA A 47 5.14 -7.32 3.09
N THR A 48 5.06 -8.10 4.17
CA THR A 48 5.51 -7.69 5.50
C THR A 48 7.03 -7.50 5.55
N MET A 49 7.80 -8.43 4.99
CA MET A 49 9.26 -8.31 4.94
C MET A 49 9.72 -7.16 4.05
N ALA A 50 9.07 -6.95 2.90
CA ALA A 50 9.35 -5.80 2.04
C ALA A 50 8.96 -4.49 2.74
N ALA A 51 7.86 -4.46 3.50
CA ALA A 51 7.42 -3.29 4.24
C ALA A 51 8.40 -2.93 5.37
N LEU A 52 8.86 -3.91 6.15
CA LEU A 52 9.84 -3.73 7.20
C LEU A 52 11.18 -3.25 6.65
N SER A 53 11.72 -3.93 5.64
CA SER A 53 12.99 -3.55 5.01
C SER A 53 12.93 -2.18 4.33
N SER A 54 11.77 -1.80 3.79
CA SER A 54 11.57 -0.50 3.15
C SER A 54 11.06 0.58 4.10
N GLY A 55 10.77 0.30 5.37
CA GLY A 55 10.16 1.28 6.29
C GLY A 55 8.87 1.87 5.73
N ALA A 56 8.00 1.00 5.22
CA ALA A 56 6.69 1.41 4.72
C ALA A 56 5.79 1.92 5.85
N ASP A 57 4.83 2.76 5.48
CA ASP A 57 3.83 3.34 6.38
C ASP A 57 2.75 2.33 6.78
N ALA A 58 2.37 1.45 5.84
CA ALA A 58 1.39 0.40 6.07
C ALA A 58 1.66 -0.80 5.15
N ALA A 59 1.32 -1.99 5.64
CA ALA A 59 1.36 -3.23 4.88
C ALA A 59 0.01 -3.95 5.04
N TYR A 60 -0.72 -4.10 3.94
CA TYR A 60 -1.99 -4.80 3.90
C TYR A 60 -1.77 -6.23 3.44
N ILE A 61 -2.02 -7.18 4.34
CA ILE A 61 -1.83 -8.61 4.12
C ILE A 61 -3.15 -9.37 4.30
N TYR A 62 -3.18 -10.63 3.87
CA TYR A 62 -4.39 -11.44 3.97
C TYR A 62 -4.63 -11.95 5.39
N GLU A 63 -3.55 -12.22 6.12
CA GLU A 63 -3.58 -12.74 7.48
C GLU A 63 -4.13 -11.75 8.51
N ASP A 64 -4.11 -10.45 8.18
CA ASP A 64 -4.62 -9.38 9.04
C ASP A 64 -5.69 -8.59 8.28
N PRO A 65 -6.99 -8.92 8.48
CA PRO A 65 -8.07 -8.24 7.80
C PRO A 65 -8.20 -6.81 8.30
N PHE A 66 -8.33 -5.87 7.36
CA PHE A 66 -8.52 -4.46 7.68
C PHE A 66 -9.94 -4.01 7.33
N THR A 67 -10.44 -3.04 8.07
CA THR A 67 -11.71 -2.38 7.79
C THR A 67 -11.51 -1.09 6.99
N ILE A 68 -12.61 -0.52 6.49
CA ILE A 68 -12.59 0.80 5.84
C ILE A 68 -12.07 1.88 6.80
N HIS A 69 -12.37 1.76 8.10
CA HIS A 69 -11.95 2.72 9.10
C HIS A 69 -10.42 2.73 9.28
N ASP A 70 -9.78 1.57 9.20
CA ASP A 70 -8.31 1.46 9.26
C ASP A 70 -7.66 2.15 8.06
N LEU A 71 -8.28 2.06 6.88
CA LEU A 71 -7.83 2.80 5.69
C LEU A 71 -7.97 4.31 5.88
N GLU A 72 -9.10 4.77 6.41
CA GLU A 72 -9.33 6.18 6.70
C GLU A 72 -8.28 6.73 7.68
N MET A 73 -8.03 6.02 8.79
CA MET A 73 -7.00 6.40 9.75
C MET A 73 -5.62 6.48 9.09
N ASN A 74 -5.25 5.49 8.27
CA ASN A 74 -3.97 5.50 7.56
C ASN A 74 -3.85 6.67 6.59
N VAL A 75 -4.92 7.05 5.90
CA VAL A 75 -4.94 8.24 5.02
C VAL A 75 -4.76 9.51 5.84
N VAL A 76 -5.46 9.66 6.97
CA VAL A 76 -5.31 10.82 7.86
C VAL A 76 -3.88 10.92 8.36
N HIS A 77 -3.30 9.81 8.83
CA HIS A 77 -1.92 9.74 9.29
C HIS A 77 -0.92 10.14 8.19
N LEU A 78 -1.17 9.70 6.95
CA LEU A 78 -0.30 10.00 5.82
C LEU A 78 -0.38 11.47 5.40
N VAL A 79 -1.57 12.07 5.46
CA VAL A 79 -1.78 13.50 5.23
C VAL A 79 -1.03 14.32 6.28
N GLU A 80 -1.10 13.92 7.56
CA GLU A 80 -0.36 14.54 8.65
C GLU A 80 1.16 14.42 8.42
N LYS A 81 1.64 13.22 8.06
CA LYS A 81 3.04 12.96 7.71
C LYS A 81 3.52 13.86 6.57
N MET A 82 2.69 14.12 5.54
CA MET A 82 3.05 15.00 4.42
C MET A 82 3.18 16.49 4.77
N LYS A 83 2.68 16.92 5.94
CA LYS A 83 2.91 18.28 6.46
C LYS A 83 4.32 18.43 7.03
N THR A 84 4.96 17.33 7.45
CA THR A 84 6.31 17.30 8.01
C THR A 84 7.41 17.39 6.95
N THR A 85 8.66 17.18 7.35
CA THR A 85 9.84 17.12 6.48
C THR A 85 9.78 15.96 5.48
N VAL A 86 9.15 14.83 5.86
CA VAL A 86 9.09 13.62 5.03
C VAL A 86 7.81 13.62 4.20
N LYS A 87 7.90 14.16 2.97
CA LYS A 87 6.76 14.31 2.05
C LYS A 87 6.61 13.12 1.10
N ARG A 88 6.76 11.90 1.62
CA ARG A 88 6.66 10.65 0.86
C ARG A 88 5.93 9.59 1.67
N GLY A 89 5.09 8.82 1.00
CA GLY A 89 4.37 7.69 1.56
C GLY A 89 4.69 6.41 0.82
N LEU A 90 4.80 5.30 1.54
CA LEU A 90 5.00 3.97 0.95
C LEU A 90 4.03 2.99 1.59
N ILE A 91 3.20 2.35 0.79
CA ILE A 91 2.20 1.38 1.22
C ILE A 91 2.43 0.09 0.44
N LEU A 92 2.44 -1.04 1.13
CA LEU A 92 2.49 -2.35 0.48
C LEU A 92 1.14 -3.06 0.62
N ARG A 93 0.75 -3.80 -0.41
CA ARG A 93 -0.43 -4.67 -0.38
C ARG A 93 -0.14 -6.01 -1.03
N CYS A 94 -0.74 -7.09 -0.53
CA CYS A 94 -0.69 -8.41 -1.18
C CYS A 94 -1.81 -8.56 -2.22
N LEU A 95 -1.52 -9.21 -3.35
CA LEU A 95 -2.40 -9.31 -4.52
C LEU A 95 -3.79 -9.91 -4.20
N GLU A 96 -3.84 -10.95 -3.36
CA GLU A 96 -5.08 -11.66 -3.00
C GLU A 96 -5.88 -10.96 -1.91
N THR A 97 -5.26 -10.05 -1.14
CA THR A 97 -5.98 -9.27 -0.11
C THR A 97 -7.09 -8.41 -0.73
N SER A 98 -6.88 -7.88 -1.95
CA SER A 98 -7.92 -7.16 -2.70
C SER A 98 -9.04 -8.05 -3.22
N ARG A 99 -8.80 -9.33 -3.52
CA ARG A 99 -9.89 -10.25 -3.89
C ARG A 99 -10.73 -10.58 -2.67
N ALA A 100 -10.13 -10.75 -1.51
CA ALA A 100 -10.85 -10.93 -0.24
C ALA A 100 -11.62 -9.67 0.19
N ALA A 101 -11.06 -8.47 0.00
CA ALA A 101 -11.75 -7.20 0.28
C ALA A 101 -12.89 -6.91 -0.73
N LEU A 102 -12.70 -7.21 -2.01
CA LEU A 102 -13.78 -7.14 -3.01
C LEU A 102 -14.83 -8.23 -2.80
N LEU A 103 -14.43 -9.46 -2.46
CA LEU A 103 -15.36 -10.54 -2.13
C LEU A 103 -16.10 -10.24 -0.84
N SER A 104 -15.49 -9.66 0.19
CA SER A 104 -16.23 -9.23 1.37
C SER A 104 -17.17 -8.06 1.07
N PHE A 105 -16.83 -7.13 0.18
CA PHE A 105 -17.78 -6.11 -0.28
C PHE A 105 -18.94 -6.70 -1.11
N LEU A 106 -18.68 -7.74 -1.92
CA LEU A 106 -19.66 -8.33 -2.84
C LEU A 106 -20.46 -9.49 -2.22
N LEU A 107 -19.91 -10.15 -1.20
CA LEU A 107 -20.51 -11.25 -0.43
C LEU A 107 -20.97 -10.84 0.97
N ALA A 108 -20.60 -9.67 1.49
CA ALA A 108 -21.34 -9.11 2.62
C ALA A 108 -22.76 -8.83 2.11
N PRO A 109 -23.78 -9.57 2.57
CA PRO A 109 -25.14 -9.18 2.28
C PRO A 109 -25.29 -7.74 2.79
N ASN A 110 -25.92 -6.88 2.00
CA ASN A 110 -26.27 -5.51 2.39
C ASN A 110 -26.97 -5.52 3.76
N THR A 111 -26.22 -5.47 4.86
CA THR A 111 -26.74 -5.13 6.19
C THR A 111 -26.61 -3.63 6.34
N HIS A 112 -27.26 -2.92 5.44
CA HIS A 112 -27.70 -1.55 5.60
C HIS A 112 -28.89 -1.34 4.67
N GLN A 113 -29.98 -2.01 4.99
CA GLN A 113 -31.32 -1.44 4.91
C GLN A 113 -32.16 -1.96 6.07
#